data_AF-A0A0R0FPU1-F1
#
_entry.id   AF-A0A0R0FPU1-F1
#
_cell.length_a   1.000
_cell.length_b   1.000
_cell.length_c   1.000
_cell.angle_alpha   90.00
_cell.angle_beta   90.00
_cell.angle_gamma   90.00
#
_symmetry.space_group_name_H-M   'P 1'
#
loop_
_entity.id
_entity.type
_entity.pdbx_description
1 polymer ?
#
loop_
_entity_poly.entity_id
_entity_poly.type
_entity_poly.pdbx_seq_one_letter_code
_entity_poly.pdbx_strand_id
1 'polypeptide(L)'
;MLAYIDRIISVEIPDSIEQPQLYECVKKHMMHGPCDDYPIYKRRNDGKYIDRNGVALDNRYVVPYNPYLLLKYQAHLNIEWCHQSMFIKYLLKYINKGYDRITAALVPVENEDGTTEQSVNEIKHYLDGRYISPCEACWRIFSFQIHKRSPVVERLYFYLPGENSVIFEDSDDIDALLSKPIVKKSMFNSWLQANGIFQQAKHLTNLQFITNLHTLPLKMLKAM
;
A
#
# COMPACT_ATOMS: atom_id res chain seq x y z
N MET A 1 -2.80 29.63 -17.78
CA MET A 1 -2.76 28.34 -17.06
C MET A 1 -2.24 27.21 -17.95
N LEU A 2 -2.88 26.90 -19.08
CA LEU A 2 -2.42 25.86 -20.01
C LEU A 2 -0.96 26.06 -20.49
N ALA A 3 -0.60 27.28 -20.91
CA ALA A 3 0.77 27.59 -21.33
C ALA A 3 1.84 27.41 -20.23
N TYR A 4 1.45 27.40 -18.95
CA TYR A 4 2.37 27.09 -17.85
C TYR A 4 2.55 25.57 -17.71
N ILE A 5 1.47 24.80 -17.87
CA ILE A 5 1.51 23.33 -17.85
C ILE A 5 2.32 22.80 -19.03
N ASP A 6 2.15 23.36 -20.23
CA ASP A 6 2.90 22.98 -21.44
C ASP A 6 4.41 23.19 -21.30
N ARG A 7 4.86 24.08 -20.39
CA ARG A 7 6.29 24.27 -20.09
C ARG A 7 6.86 23.20 -19.16
N ILE A 8 6.00 22.49 -18.42
CA ILE A 8 6.39 21.52 -17.41
C ILE A 8 6.19 20.09 -17.93
N ILE A 9 5.10 19.84 -18.66
CA ILE A 9 4.71 18.53 -19.16
C ILE A 9 4.77 18.56 -20.68
N SER A 10 5.58 17.67 -21.25
CA SER A 10 5.70 17.40 -22.68
C SER A 10 5.06 16.05 -23.01
N VAL A 11 4.42 15.99 -24.17
CA VAL A 11 3.90 14.77 -24.81
C VAL A 11 4.41 14.66 -26.25
N GLU A 12 5.55 15.29 -26.51
CA GLU A 12 6.12 15.41 -27.86
C GLU A 12 7.46 14.68 -27.94
N ILE A 13 7.73 14.11 -29.12
CA ILE A 13 9.03 13.56 -29.46
C ILE A 13 9.99 14.76 -29.65
N PRO A 14 11.06 14.85 -28.84
CA PRO A 14 12.02 15.93 -28.97
C PRO A 14 12.79 15.78 -30.28
N ASP A 15 13.44 16.84 -30.72
CA ASP A 15 14.27 16.79 -31.92
C ASP A 15 15.55 15.96 -31.67
N SER A 16 15.86 15.04 -32.59
CA SER A 16 17.00 14.13 -32.46
C SER A 16 18.35 14.82 -32.67
N ILE A 17 18.38 15.98 -33.32
CA ILE A 17 19.59 16.77 -33.58
C ILE A 17 19.80 17.80 -32.47
N GLU A 18 18.76 18.56 -32.12
CA GLU A 18 18.86 19.61 -31.10
C GLU A 18 18.93 19.04 -29.68
N GLN A 19 18.21 17.95 -29.41
CA GLN A 19 18.09 17.36 -28.07
C GLN A 19 18.30 15.83 -28.10
N PRO A 20 19.49 15.36 -28.54
CA PRO A 20 19.75 13.93 -28.76
C PRO A 20 19.59 13.09 -27.49
N GLN A 21 20.04 13.59 -26.33
CA GLN A 21 19.93 12.87 -25.06
C GLN A 21 18.46 12.72 -24.62
N LEU A 22 17.66 13.77 -24.79
CA LEU A 22 16.24 13.72 -24.46
C LEU A 22 15.50 12.80 -25.44
N TYR A 23 15.85 12.86 -26.72
CA TYR A 23 15.32 11.96 -27.75
C TYR A 23 15.58 10.50 -27.40
N GLU A 24 16.81 10.14 -27.04
CA GLU A 24 17.12 8.77 -26.63
C GLU A 24 16.37 8.37 -25.34
N CYS A 25 16.23 9.27 -24.37
CA CYS A 25 15.46 8.98 -23.17
C CYS A 25 13.96 8.77 -23.47
N VAL A 26 13.36 9.60 -24.34
CA VAL A 26 11.96 9.47 -24.76
C VAL A 26 11.78 8.18 -25.54
N LYS A 27 12.66 7.92 -26.51
CA LYS A 27 12.68 6.71 -27.32
C LYS A 27 12.86 5.46 -26.50
N LYS A 28 13.59 5.48 -25.38
CA LYS A 28 13.83 4.31 -24.53
C LYS A 28 12.73 4.11 -23.49
N HIS A 29 12.28 5.19 -22.85
CA HIS A 29 11.46 5.11 -21.63
C HIS A 29 10.04 5.60 -21.77
N MET A 30 9.71 6.42 -22.78
CA MET A 30 8.43 7.17 -22.79
C MET A 30 7.46 6.75 -23.89
N MET A 31 7.85 5.83 -24.78
CA MET A 31 6.98 5.32 -25.83
C MET A 31 6.22 4.07 -25.36
N HIS A 32 4.88 4.12 -25.40
CA HIS A 32 4.00 2.99 -25.14
C HIS A 32 3.50 2.31 -26.42
N GLY A 33 2.94 1.11 -26.27
CA GLY A 33 2.13 0.48 -27.32
C GLY A 33 0.78 1.17 -27.50
N PRO A 34 -0.05 0.71 -28.46
CA PRO A 34 -1.42 1.20 -28.61
C PRO A 34 -2.17 1.04 -27.28
N CYS A 35 -2.74 2.13 -26.78
CA CYS A 35 -3.54 2.16 -25.56
C CYS A 35 -4.77 3.06 -25.79
N ASP A 36 -5.96 2.52 -25.53
CA ASP A 36 -7.22 3.19 -25.86
C ASP A 36 -7.80 4.06 -24.71
N ASP A 37 -7.19 4.09 -23.52
CA ASP A 37 -7.90 4.53 -22.29
C ASP A 37 -7.23 5.63 -21.43
N TYR A 38 -6.41 6.55 -21.99
CA TYR A 38 -5.77 7.60 -21.18
C TYR A 38 -6.24 9.03 -21.48
N PRO A 39 -6.14 9.96 -20.50
CA PRO A 39 -6.55 11.35 -20.67
C PRO A 39 -5.86 12.02 -21.86
N ILE A 40 -6.67 12.69 -22.67
CA ILE A 40 -6.24 13.32 -23.92
C ILE A 40 -5.54 14.64 -23.62
N TYR A 41 -4.22 14.60 -23.37
CA TYR A 41 -3.40 15.78 -23.60
C TYR A 41 -3.44 16.11 -25.09
N LYS A 42 -3.43 17.40 -25.44
CA LYS A 42 -3.30 17.79 -26.85
C LYS A 42 -1.92 17.38 -27.34
N ARG A 43 -1.89 16.40 -28.23
CA ARG A 43 -0.66 15.93 -28.89
C ARG A 43 -0.59 16.54 -30.27
N ARG A 44 0.47 17.32 -30.53
CA ARG A 44 0.66 17.96 -31.84
C ARG A 44 1.06 16.90 -32.86
N ASN A 45 0.46 16.95 -34.03
CA ASN A 45 0.98 16.21 -35.18
C ASN A 45 2.00 17.12 -35.88
N ASP A 46 3.27 16.97 -35.52
CA ASP A 46 4.41 17.70 -36.09
C ASP A 46 5.16 16.87 -37.14
N GLY A 47 4.63 15.69 -37.49
CA GLY A 47 5.27 14.77 -38.44
C GLY A 47 6.44 13.97 -37.86
N LYS A 48 6.79 14.16 -36.58
CA LYS A 48 7.85 13.37 -35.94
C LYS A 48 7.34 11.98 -35.56
N TYR A 49 8.16 10.98 -35.82
CA TYR A 49 7.92 9.62 -35.40
C TYR A 49 9.22 8.94 -34.99
N ILE A 50 9.09 7.93 -34.13
CA ILE A 50 10.16 7.01 -33.75
C ILE A 50 9.79 5.65 -34.35
N ASP A 51 10.68 5.08 -35.15
CA ASP A 51 10.53 3.69 -35.58
C ASP A 51 10.96 2.75 -34.44
N ARG A 52 10.02 1.90 -34.00
CA ARG A 52 10.28 0.76 -33.12
C ARG A 52 9.78 -0.50 -33.80
N ASN A 53 10.68 -1.42 -34.10
CA ASN A 53 10.36 -2.73 -34.68
C ASN A 53 9.49 -2.66 -35.95
N GLY A 54 9.72 -1.67 -36.82
CA GLY A 54 8.97 -1.48 -38.06
C GLY A 54 7.63 -0.76 -37.89
N VAL A 55 7.31 -0.28 -36.68
CA VAL A 55 6.12 0.51 -36.38
C VAL A 55 6.53 1.96 -36.16
N ALA A 56 6.01 2.86 -36.99
CA ALA A 56 6.20 4.30 -36.84
C ALA A 56 5.29 4.83 -35.72
N LEU A 57 5.90 5.17 -34.58
CA LEU A 57 5.20 5.71 -33.42
C LEU A 57 5.34 7.23 -33.37
N ASP A 58 4.23 7.94 -33.53
CA ASP A 58 4.16 9.40 -33.43
C ASP A 58 3.93 9.87 -31.97
N ASN A 59 3.68 11.17 -31.78
CA ASN A 59 3.40 11.77 -30.48
C ASN A 59 2.20 11.14 -29.74
N ARG A 60 1.31 10.39 -30.41
CA ARG A 60 0.19 9.64 -29.78
C ARG A 60 0.64 8.48 -28.92
N TYR A 61 1.89 8.07 -29.04
CA TYR A 61 2.45 6.97 -28.25
C TYR A 61 3.33 7.46 -27.10
N VAL A 62 3.52 8.78 -26.96
CA VAL A 62 4.33 9.39 -25.92
C VAL A 62 3.54 9.54 -24.62
N VAL A 63 4.10 9.01 -23.54
CA VAL A 63 3.63 9.24 -22.17
C VAL A 63 3.97 10.66 -21.73
N PRO A 64 3.05 11.40 -21.10
CA PRO A 64 3.35 12.70 -20.50
C PRO A 64 4.59 12.67 -19.58
N TYR A 65 5.59 13.50 -19.89
CA TYR A 65 6.85 13.54 -19.16
C TYR A 65 7.33 14.97 -18.93
N ASN A 66 8.27 15.15 -18.01
CA ASN A 66 8.98 16.42 -17.82
C ASN A 66 10.40 16.23 -18.34
N PRO A 67 10.88 17.05 -19.31
CA PRO A 67 12.21 16.90 -19.89
C PRO A 67 13.35 16.87 -18.88
N TYR A 68 13.30 17.74 -17.87
CA TYR A 68 14.32 17.82 -16.82
C TYR A 68 14.33 16.57 -15.94
N LEU A 69 13.17 16.09 -15.50
CA LEU A 69 13.07 14.88 -14.67
C LEU A 69 13.46 13.63 -15.45
N LEU A 70 13.08 13.55 -16.73
CA LEU A 70 13.45 12.42 -17.58
C LEU A 70 14.97 12.32 -17.77
N LEU A 71 15.63 13.44 -18.07
CA LEU A 71 17.09 13.48 -18.18
C LEU A 71 17.79 13.16 -16.86
N LYS A 72 17.23 13.62 -15.74
CA LYS A 72 17.81 13.40 -14.40
C LYS A 72 17.73 11.94 -13.95
N TYR A 73 16.61 11.27 -14.17
CA TYR A 73 16.35 9.93 -13.63
C TYR A 73 16.48 8.81 -14.66
N GLN A 74 16.46 9.11 -15.96
CA GLN A 74 16.60 8.13 -17.05
C GLN A 74 15.72 6.88 -16.86
N ALA A 75 14.45 7.12 -16.52
CA ALA A 75 13.47 6.09 -16.19
C ALA A 75 12.12 6.39 -16.84
N HIS A 76 11.23 5.39 -16.87
CA HIS A 76 9.84 5.59 -17.27
C HIS A 76 9.15 6.48 -16.23
N LEU A 77 8.53 7.56 -16.69
CA LEU A 77 7.82 8.53 -15.85
C LEU A 77 6.41 8.70 -16.40
N ASN A 78 5.41 8.90 -15.55
CA ASN A 78 4.11 9.37 -16.02
C ASN A 78 3.73 10.59 -15.19
N ILE A 79 3.71 11.76 -15.83
CA ILE A 79 3.45 13.03 -15.15
C ILE A 79 2.09 13.54 -15.55
N GLU A 80 1.18 13.58 -14.58
CA GLU A 80 -0.18 14.03 -14.78
C GLU A 80 -0.45 15.32 -13.98
N TRP A 81 -1.10 16.28 -14.62
CA TRP A 81 -1.68 17.43 -13.93
C TRP A 81 -3.06 17.06 -13.38
N CYS A 82 -3.13 16.75 -12.08
CA CYS A 82 -4.38 16.40 -11.41
C CYS A 82 -5.03 17.64 -10.77
N HIS A 83 -6.32 17.89 -11.04
CA HIS A 83 -7.11 18.93 -10.37
C HIS A 83 -7.97 18.34 -9.24
N GLN A 84 -8.05 19.07 -8.11
CA GLN A 84 -8.94 18.85 -6.96
C GLN A 84 -9.09 17.37 -6.54
N SER A 85 -10.24 16.76 -6.82
CA SER A 85 -10.64 15.44 -6.30
C SER A 85 -9.86 14.29 -6.91
N MET A 86 -9.45 14.42 -8.19
CA MET A 86 -8.69 13.39 -8.88
C MET A 86 -7.30 13.23 -8.27
N PHE A 87 -6.67 14.33 -7.83
CA PHE A 87 -5.38 14.26 -7.14
C PHE A 87 -5.46 13.42 -5.87
N ILE A 88 -6.50 13.62 -5.05
CA ILE A 88 -6.72 12.84 -3.82
C ILE A 88 -6.90 11.35 -4.16
N LYS A 89 -7.70 11.04 -5.19
CA LYS A 89 -7.89 9.66 -5.65
C LYS A 89 -6.58 9.01 -6.10
N TYR A 90 -5.78 9.72 -6.89
CA TYR A 90 -4.49 9.20 -7.39
C TYR A 90 -3.49 9.02 -6.26
N LEU A 91 -3.34 10.02 -5.38
CA LEU A 91 -2.46 9.95 -4.23
C LEU A 91 -2.80 8.75 -3.34
N LEU A 92 -4.08 8.59 -2.98
CA LEU A 92 -4.54 7.46 -2.17
C LEU A 92 -4.45 6.13 -2.92
N LYS A 93 -4.64 6.12 -4.24
CA LYS A 93 -4.45 4.92 -5.08
C LYS A 93 -3.03 4.41 -4.96
N TYR A 94 -2.02 5.26 -5.11
CA TYR A 94 -0.61 4.82 -5.07
C TYR A 94 -0.13 4.48 -3.66
N ILE A 95 -0.57 5.23 -2.64
CA ILE A 95 -0.26 4.91 -1.23
C ILE A 95 -0.85 3.55 -0.84
N ASN A 96 -2.05 3.22 -1.33
CA ASN A 96 -2.78 2.02 -0.93
C ASN A 96 -2.85 0.93 -2.03
N LYS A 97 -2.08 1.05 -3.13
CA LYS A 97 -2.10 0.08 -4.25
C LYS A 97 -1.74 -1.34 -3.81
N GLY A 98 -1.18 -1.47 -2.61
CA GLY A 98 -0.53 -2.67 -2.15
C GLY A 98 0.92 -2.65 -2.57
N TYR A 99 1.73 -3.38 -1.81
CA TYR A 99 3.13 -3.57 -2.11
C TYR A 99 3.26 -4.78 -3.04
N ASP A 100 4.30 -4.81 -3.86
CA ASP A 100 4.62 -6.01 -4.62
C ASP A 100 4.83 -7.18 -3.64
N ARG A 101 4.08 -8.27 -3.87
CA ARG A 101 4.16 -9.49 -3.06
C ARG A 101 4.73 -10.60 -3.90
N ILE A 102 5.48 -11.47 -3.25
CA ILE A 102 5.98 -12.70 -3.83
C ILE A 102 5.54 -13.87 -2.95
N THR A 103 4.98 -14.89 -3.58
CA THR A 103 4.71 -16.16 -2.91
C THR A 103 5.82 -17.13 -3.30
N ALA A 104 6.66 -17.52 -2.34
CA ALA A 104 7.74 -18.48 -2.55
C ALA A 104 7.32 -19.84 -1.98
N ALA A 105 7.37 -20.90 -2.79
CA ALA A 105 7.16 -22.25 -2.31
C ALA A 105 8.46 -22.81 -1.71
N LEU A 106 8.39 -23.34 -0.50
CA LEU A 106 9.45 -24.12 0.12
C LEU A 106 9.38 -25.54 -0.44
N VAL A 107 10.35 -25.91 -1.26
CA VAL A 107 10.48 -27.28 -1.79
C VAL A 107 11.40 -28.05 -0.82
N PRO A 108 10.97 -29.20 -0.29
CA PRO A 108 11.84 -30.04 0.52
C PRO A 108 12.97 -30.57 -0.35
N VAL A 109 14.20 -30.51 0.16
CA VAL A 109 15.34 -31.15 -0.50
C VAL A 109 15.15 -32.66 -0.39
N GLU A 110 15.17 -33.36 -1.53
CA GLU A 110 15.22 -34.82 -1.52
C GLU A 110 16.53 -35.25 -0.84
N ASN A 111 16.45 -35.91 0.32
CA ASN A 111 17.62 -36.58 0.89
C ASN A 111 18.03 -37.74 -0.04
N GLU A 112 19.33 -38.01 -0.15
CA GLU A 112 19.90 -39.06 -1.03
C GLU A 112 19.26 -40.45 -0.85
N ASP A 113 18.63 -40.71 0.31
CA ASP A 113 17.99 -41.97 0.65
C ASP A 113 16.50 -42.08 0.24
N GLY A 114 15.95 -41.11 -0.49
CA GLY A 114 14.60 -41.18 -1.07
C GLY A 114 13.44 -41.17 -0.06
N THR A 115 13.70 -40.93 1.22
CA THR A 115 12.67 -40.83 2.26
C THR A 115 12.25 -39.38 2.47
N THR A 116 11.09 -39.01 1.93
CA THR A 116 10.42 -37.73 2.23
C THR A 116 9.72 -37.83 3.59
N GLU A 117 10.46 -37.82 4.70
CA GLU A 117 9.88 -37.95 6.06
C GLU A 117 9.36 -36.64 6.67
N GLN A 118 9.11 -35.60 5.89
CA GLN A 118 8.45 -34.40 6.41
C GLN A 118 7.00 -34.38 5.97
N SER A 119 6.08 -34.48 6.95
CA SER A 119 4.66 -34.19 6.78
C SER A 119 4.52 -32.83 6.09
N VAL A 120 4.22 -32.88 4.80
CA VAL A 120 4.00 -31.73 3.91
C VAL A 120 2.87 -30.91 4.51
N ASN A 121 3.18 -29.75 5.09
CA ASN A 121 2.17 -28.83 5.61
C ASN A 121 1.87 -27.81 4.53
N GLU A 122 0.76 -27.98 3.80
CA GLU A 122 0.39 -27.13 2.66
C GLU A 122 0.28 -25.64 3.05
N ILE A 123 -0.09 -25.35 4.30
CA ILE A 123 -0.19 -23.97 4.82
C ILE A 123 1.20 -23.35 5.04
N LYS A 124 2.18 -24.14 5.49
CA LYS A 124 3.57 -23.69 5.71
C LYS A 124 4.45 -23.80 4.46
N HIS A 125 3.98 -24.45 3.41
CA HIS A 125 4.73 -24.61 2.16
C HIS A 125 4.96 -23.30 1.43
N TYR A 126 4.19 -22.26 1.70
CA TYR A 126 4.30 -21.00 0.99
C TYR A 126 4.70 -19.88 1.94
N LEU A 127 5.80 -19.20 1.62
CA LEU A 127 6.18 -17.93 2.21
C LEU A 127 5.55 -16.80 1.39
N ASP A 128 4.66 -16.03 2.01
CA ASP A 128 4.15 -14.78 1.45
C ASP A 128 5.06 -13.62 1.90
N GLY A 129 5.94 -13.22 0.99
CA GLY A 129 6.89 -12.13 1.17
C GLY A 129 6.37 -10.84 0.56
N ARG A 130 6.71 -9.72 1.19
CA ARG A 130 6.41 -8.39 0.67
C ARG A 130 7.71 -7.66 0.35
N TYR A 131 7.79 -7.03 -0.82
CA TYR A 131 8.90 -6.14 -1.13
C TYR A 131 8.89 -4.91 -0.20
N ILE A 132 10.06 -4.53 0.29
CA ILE A 132 10.29 -3.31 1.07
C ILE A 132 11.47 -2.59 0.42
N SER A 133 11.25 -1.36 -0.03
CA SER A 133 12.33 -0.53 -0.58
C SER A 133 13.38 -0.23 0.52
N PRO A 134 14.67 0.01 0.16
CA PRO A 134 15.70 0.34 1.15
C PRO A 134 15.32 1.53 2.05
N CYS A 135 14.70 2.57 1.48
CA CYS A 135 14.24 3.73 2.24
C CYS A 135 13.15 3.37 3.26
N GLU A 136 12.17 2.55 2.88
CA GLU A 136 11.13 2.07 3.80
C GLU A 136 11.73 1.15 4.87
N ALA A 137 12.68 0.30 4.51
CA ALA A 137 13.36 -0.60 5.45
C ALA A 137 14.12 0.20 6.52
N CYS A 138 14.91 1.20 6.15
CA CYS A 138 15.57 2.11 7.10
C CYS A 138 14.54 2.83 7.98
N TRP A 139 13.44 3.33 7.41
CA TRP A 139 12.39 4.02 8.16
C TRP A 139 11.78 3.12 9.24
N ARG A 140 11.58 1.83 8.93
CA ARG A 140 11.09 0.82 9.87
C ARG A 140 12.14 0.44 10.93
N ILE A 141 13.40 0.22 10.53
CA ILE A 141 14.51 -0.11 11.44
C ILE A 141 14.69 0.99 12.50
N PHE A 142 14.62 2.25 12.08
CA PHE A 142 14.73 3.39 13.00
C PHE A 142 13.43 3.71 13.76
N SER A 143 12.36 2.92 13.56
CA SER A 143 11.06 3.12 14.21
C SER A 143 10.48 4.52 14.00
N PHE A 144 10.73 5.12 12.83
CA PHE A 144 10.15 6.42 12.49
C PHE A 144 8.65 6.30 12.24
N GLN A 145 7.90 7.34 12.60
CA GLN A 145 6.46 7.40 12.34
C GLN A 145 6.20 7.31 10.83
N ILE A 146 5.50 6.27 10.39
CA ILE A 146 5.22 6.02 8.96
C ILE A 146 4.10 6.95 8.46
N HIS A 147 3.12 7.24 9.31
CA HIS A 147 2.01 8.11 8.97
C HIS A 147 1.44 8.77 10.22
N LYS A 148 0.87 9.98 10.06
CA LYS A 148 0.10 10.67 11.08
C LYS A 148 -1.23 11.10 10.47
N ARG A 149 -2.33 10.84 11.17
CA ARG A 149 -3.67 11.29 10.76
C ARG A 149 -4.17 12.34 11.75
N SER A 150 -4.78 13.40 11.23
CA SER A 150 -5.49 14.42 12.01
C SER A 150 -6.83 14.71 11.32
N PRO A 151 -7.97 14.39 11.95
CA PRO A 151 -8.10 13.73 13.25
C PRO A 151 -7.55 12.29 13.22
N VAL A 152 -7.16 11.76 14.38
CA VAL A 152 -6.81 10.33 14.49
C VAL A 152 -8.10 9.55 14.28
N VAL A 153 -8.11 8.69 13.25
CA VAL A 153 -9.25 7.82 12.95
C VAL A 153 -8.84 6.40 13.19
N GLU A 154 -9.57 5.74 14.08
CA GLU A 154 -9.39 4.34 14.41
C GLU A 154 -10.71 3.61 14.23
N ARG A 155 -10.63 2.39 13.68
CA ARG A 155 -11.79 1.51 13.53
C ARG A 155 -11.95 0.68 14.79
N LEU A 156 -12.98 0.99 15.58
CA LEU A 156 -13.38 0.15 16.69
C LEU A 156 -14.15 -1.07 16.19
N TYR A 157 -13.77 -2.25 16.64
CA TYR A 157 -14.51 -3.47 16.40
C TYR A 157 -15.65 -3.56 17.43
N PHE A 158 -16.87 -3.64 16.92
CA PHE A 158 -18.06 -3.94 17.72
C PHE A 158 -18.71 -5.19 17.14
N TYR A 159 -19.27 -5.99 18.03
CA TYR A 159 -19.94 -7.24 17.72
C TYR A 159 -21.37 -7.16 18.24
N LEU A 160 -22.28 -7.90 17.62
CA LEU A 160 -23.60 -8.08 18.21
C LEU A 160 -23.46 -8.83 19.56
N PRO A 161 -24.40 -8.65 20.50
CA PRO A 161 -24.36 -9.37 21.77
C PRO A 161 -24.26 -10.88 21.56
N GLY A 162 -23.17 -11.49 22.06
CA GLY A 162 -22.91 -12.93 21.92
C GLY A 162 -22.17 -13.33 20.63
N GLU A 163 -21.96 -12.43 19.68
CA GLU A 163 -21.31 -12.71 18.38
C GLU A 163 -19.85 -12.21 18.33
N ASN A 164 -19.13 -12.27 19.45
CA ASN A 164 -17.72 -11.92 19.45
C ASN A 164 -16.93 -12.95 18.64
N SER A 165 -16.01 -12.48 17.78
CA SER A 165 -15.07 -13.37 17.11
C SER A 165 -14.07 -13.94 18.13
N VAL A 166 -13.89 -15.27 18.12
CA VAL A 166 -12.92 -15.98 18.94
C VAL A 166 -11.89 -16.62 18.03
N ILE A 167 -10.62 -16.36 18.30
CA ILE A 167 -9.48 -16.99 17.62
C ILE A 167 -9.07 -18.19 18.47
N PHE A 168 -8.95 -19.35 17.83
CA PHE A 168 -8.52 -20.60 18.46
C PHE A 168 -7.59 -21.36 17.52
N GLU A 169 -6.75 -22.21 18.09
CA GLU A 169 -5.90 -23.14 17.36
C GLU A 169 -6.57 -24.52 17.26
N ASP A 170 -6.19 -25.33 16.28
CA ASP A 170 -6.79 -26.66 16.06
C ASP A 170 -6.63 -27.61 17.27
N SER A 171 -5.63 -27.34 18.13
CA SER A 171 -5.38 -28.09 19.36
C SER A 171 -6.13 -27.58 20.59
N ASP A 172 -6.88 -26.48 20.48
CA ASP A 172 -7.60 -25.91 21.62
C ASP A 172 -8.85 -26.71 21.98
N ASP A 173 -9.03 -26.97 23.28
CA ASP A 173 -10.28 -27.51 23.81
C ASP A 173 -11.37 -26.43 23.77
N ILE A 174 -12.43 -26.69 23.01
CA ILE A 174 -13.50 -25.72 22.74
C ILE A 174 -14.24 -25.32 24.02
N ASP A 175 -14.49 -26.27 24.92
CA ASP A 175 -15.22 -26.00 26.17
C ASP A 175 -14.39 -25.11 27.12
N ALA A 176 -13.10 -25.41 27.28
CA ALA A 176 -12.16 -24.59 28.02
C ALA A 176 -12.02 -23.20 27.39
N LEU A 177 -12.00 -23.10 26.06
CA LEU A 177 -11.94 -21.83 25.33
C LEU A 177 -13.20 -20.98 25.60
N LEU A 178 -14.40 -21.54 25.47
CA LEU A 178 -15.68 -20.85 25.72
C LEU A 178 -15.85 -20.44 27.19
N SER A 179 -15.17 -21.13 28.11
CA SER A 179 -15.14 -20.77 29.53
C SER A 179 -14.31 -19.50 29.82
N LYS A 180 -13.42 -19.09 28.92
CA LYS A 180 -12.56 -17.91 29.12
C LYS A 180 -13.40 -16.63 29.19
N PRO A 181 -13.23 -15.76 30.22
CA PRO A 181 -13.98 -14.51 30.33
C PRO A 181 -13.85 -13.60 29.11
N ILE A 182 -12.70 -13.65 28.44
CA ILE A 182 -12.34 -12.87 27.25
C ILE A 182 -13.31 -13.13 26.09
N VAL A 183 -13.87 -14.35 25.98
CA VAL A 183 -14.83 -14.69 24.91
C VAL A 183 -16.15 -13.92 25.06
N LYS A 184 -16.57 -13.68 26.32
CA LYS A 184 -17.83 -12.99 26.62
C LYS A 184 -17.69 -11.48 26.58
N LYS A 185 -16.49 -10.94 26.79
CA LYS A 185 -16.23 -9.50 26.89
C LYS A 185 -15.20 -9.04 25.86
N SER A 186 -15.63 -8.17 24.95
CA SER A 186 -14.72 -7.43 24.08
C SER A 186 -14.12 -6.23 24.82
N MET A 187 -12.91 -5.82 24.43
CA MET A 187 -12.27 -4.60 24.95
C MET A 187 -13.16 -3.36 24.81
N PHE A 188 -13.95 -3.29 23.72
CA PHE A 188 -14.92 -2.23 23.48
C PHE A 188 -16.06 -2.23 24.52
N ASN A 189 -16.64 -3.39 24.81
CA ASN A 189 -17.70 -3.51 25.83
C ASN A 189 -17.17 -3.21 27.24
N SER A 190 -15.95 -3.66 27.54
CA SER A 190 -15.28 -3.38 28.81
C SER A 190 -15.03 -1.88 28.99
N TRP A 191 -14.63 -1.18 27.92
CA TRP A 191 -14.51 0.29 27.92
C TRP A 191 -15.86 0.99 28.09
N LEU A 192 -16.92 0.56 27.39
CA LEU A 192 -18.27 1.11 27.55
C LEU A 192 -18.80 0.91 28.99
N GLN A 193 -18.61 -0.27 29.56
CA GLN A 193 -18.99 -0.57 30.94
C GLN A 193 -18.20 0.31 31.92
N ALA A 194 -16.89 0.46 31.71
CA ALA A 194 -16.06 1.33 32.52
C ALA A 194 -16.50 2.80 32.44
N ASN A 195 -16.92 3.30 31.27
CA ASN A 195 -17.48 4.65 31.12
C ASN A 195 -18.76 4.84 31.94
N GLY A 196 -19.58 3.80 32.09
CA GLY A 196 -20.77 3.82 32.94
C GLY A 196 -20.44 3.92 34.43
N ILE A 197 -19.37 3.27 34.88
CA ILE A 197 -19.03 3.08 36.30
C ILE A 197 -18.05 4.13 36.83
N PHE A 198 -17.04 4.52 36.03
CA PHE A 198 -15.92 5.34 36.46
C PHE A 198 -15.91 6.69 35.74
N GLN A 199 -15.88 7.78 36.50
CA GLN A 199 -15.83 9.13 35.95
C GLN A 199 -14.53 9.39 35.18
N GLN A 200 -13.43 8.75 35.59
CA GLN A 200 -12.14 8.83 34.91
C GLN A 200 -12.20 8.18 33.51
N ALA A 201 -12.93 7.08 33.34
CA ALA A 201 -13.04 6.37 32.07
C ALA A 201 -13.69 7.24 30.97
N LYS A 202 -14.67 8.07 31.36
CA LYS A 202 -15.41 8.96 30.44
C LYS A 202 -14.53 9.96 29.68
N HIS A 203 -13.35 10.29 30.24
CA HIS A 203 -12.39 11.19 29.61
C HIS A 203 -11.34 10.45 28.76
N LEU A 204 -11.34 9.12 28.78
CA LEU A 204 -10.42 8.30 28.01
C LEU A 204 -11.08 7.83 26.71
N THR A 205 -10.37 8.03 25.61
CA THR A 205 -10.67 7.30 24.36
C THR A 205 -10.43 5.81 24.55
N ASN A 206 -11.07 4.98 23.72
CA ASN A 206 -10.88 3.52 23.77
C ASN A 206 -9.39 3.14 23.67
N LEU A 207 -8.64 3.74 22.74
CA LEU A 207 -7.18 3.57 22.66
C LEU A 207 -6.47 3.89 23.96
N GLN A 208 -6.73 5.06 24.54
CA GLN A 208 -6.09 5.43 25.80
C GLN A 208 -6.44 4.45 26.91
N PHE A 209 -7.64 3.89 26.92
CA PHE A 209 -8.03 2.86 27.86
C PHE A 209 -7.23 1.55 27.66
N ILE A 210 -7.00 1.16 26.41
CA ILE A 210 -6.16 -0.01 26.07
C ILE A 210 -4.68 0.25 26.36
N THR A 211 -4.12 1.38 25.91
CA THR A 211 -2.70 1.72 26.09
C THR A 211 -2.34 1.93 27.56
N ASN A 212 -3.24 2.53 28.34
CA ASN A 212 -3.03 2.75 29.76
C ASN A 212 -3.44 1.56 30.62
N LEU A 213 -3.69 0.37 30.05
CA LEU A 213 -4.15 -0.80 30.81
C LEU A 213 -3.29 -1.04 32.07
N HIS A 214 -1.96 -0.89 31.96
CA HIS A 214 -1.03 -1.06 33.08
C HIS A 214 -1.06 0.06 34.13
N THR A 215 -1.59 1.24 33.80
CA THR A 215 -1.66 2.41 34.69
C THR A 215 -3.07 2.67 35.21
N LEU A 216 -4.08 1.94 34.72
CA LEU A 216 -5.45 2.05 35.20
C LEU A 216 -5.59 1.55 36.64
N PRO A 217 -6.44 2.19 37.47
CA PRO A 217 -6.72 1.71 38.82
C PRO A 217 -7.19 0.24 38.81
N LEU A 218 -6.75 -0.55 39.79
CA LEU A 218 -7.08 -1.97 39.91
C LEU A 218 -8.61 -2.25 39.87
N LYS A 219 -9.42 -1.29 40.34
CA LYS A 219 -10.89 -1.35 40.29
C LYS A 219 -11.43 -1.29 38.85
N MET A 220 -10.80 -0.52 37.97
CA MET A 220 -11.15 -0.44 36.55
C MET A 220 -10.71 -1.69 35.80
N LEU A 221 -9.52 -2.22 36.11
CA LEU A 221 -9.03 -3.49 35.56
C LEU A 221 -9.98 -4.67 35.85
N LYS A 222 -10.56 -4.72 37.05
CA LYS A 222 -11.55 -5.75 37.42
C LYS A 222 -12.88 -5.65 36.68
N ALA A 223 -13.22 -4.47 36.14
CA ALA A 223 -14.44 -4.30 35.37
C ALA A 223 -14.31 -4.84 33.93
N MET A 224 -13.07 -5.04 33.47
CA MET A 224 -12.77 -5.53 32.12
C MET A 224 -13.06 -7.03 31.96
#